data_AF-A0A0G1HGG6-F1
#
_entry.id   AF-A0A0G1HGG6-F1
#
_cell.length_a   1.000
_cell.length_b   1.000
_cell.length_c   1.000
_cell.angle_alpha   90.00
_cell.angle_beta   90.00
_cell.angle_gamma   90.00
#
_symmetry.space_group_name_H-M   'P 1'
#
loop_
_entity.id
_entity.type
_entity.pdbx_description
1 polymer ?
#
loop_
_entity_poly.entity_id
_entity_poly.type
_entity_poly.pdbx_seq_one_letter_code
_entity_poly.pdbx_strand_id
1 'polypeptide(L)'
;MDCYVVHIDNSTLRVGLYAHGQNPKFLAEDLLPTVASHSRIVDPKEFGLQFSRLLAENFGHELPKLPALFVLEPELTDLFLLALDKNTEENSEEVVKQIKEKLIHEDIQNIFFSYYRIAPFVFQFVGIQKETIQGFLDAVSTLAIPLTGVFPLGLILPKTNTNVASMFIFPAETENTVVFSELTGTSFAEKLEGKIAIDELIKLFWQLSVYSTKNTGPTIYTFKNFVHKIPSYKPRAVEMTQTTEGYEKLQVTKDTIAKNPQLLTSQANLLNILSVPQSSNKKIPVPAVIAAGVVSILAMVLVVLQFTVGIGSLFTSQEREVLADQTAQNQDQTKTEVPQQQEEQPAKELKRSDIKLRVENGNGVPGSAGKLKAYLEGFGYTVASVGNAVKTDYPSTTILLPNSLADYKDLLVNDLKTNYTVEVTATDTKADGYDVLIIVGAK
;
A
#
# COMPACT_ATOMS: atom_id res chain seq x y z
N MET A 1 -21.16 -11.38 -10.63
CA MET A 1 -19.73 -11.61 -10.87
C MET A 1 -19.31 -12.69 -9.92
N ASP A 2 -18.81 -13.79 -10.47
CA ASP A 2 -18.37 -14.94 -9.69
C ASP A 2 -16.88 -14.80 -9.43
N CYS A 3 -16.48 -14.82 -8.17
CA CYS A 3 -15.11 -14.50 -7.76
C CYS A 3 -14.87 -14.88 -6.29
N TYR A 4 -13.60 -14.96 -5.93
CA TYR A 4 -13.14 -14.75 -4.57
C TYR A 4 -12.85 -13.26 -4.38
N VAL A 5 -13.39 -12.66 -3.33
CA VAL A 5 -12.93 -11.34 -2.86
C VAL A 5 -12.14 -11.58 -1.59
N VAL A 6 -10.89 -11.14 -1.59
CA VAL A 6 -9.89 -11.41 -0.55
C VAL A 6 -9.47 -10.09 0.06
N HIS A 7 -9.34 -10.06 1.37
CA HIS A 7 -8.97 -8.87 2.12
C HIS A 7 -8.09 -9.30 3.29
N ILE A 8 -7.02 -8.55 3.52
CA ILE A 8 -6.14 -8.74 4.67
C ILE A 8 -6.18 -7.43 5.46
N ASP A 9 -6.52 -7.52 6.73
CA ASP A 9 -6.54 -6.39 7.65
C ASP A 9 -5.67 -6.74 8.85
N ASN A 10 -4.54 -6.04 9.01
CA ASN A 10 -3.46 -6.46 9.92
C ASN A 10 -2.97 -7.88 9.59
N SER A 11 -3.30 -8.87 10.43
CA SER A 11 -2.98 -10.29 10.17
C SER A 11 -4.24 -11.14 9.93
N THR A 12 -5.42 -10.54 9.92
CA THR A 12 -6.69 -11.27 9.71
C THR A 12 -7.01 -11.33 8.23
N LEU A 13 -7.07 -12.54 7.69
CA LEU A 13 -7.55 -12.84 6.35
C LEU A 13 -9.08 -12.92 6.36
N ARG A 14 -9.73 -12.27 5.40
CA ARG A 14 -11.15 -12.43 5.09
C ARG A 14 -11.36 -12.79 3.64
N VAL A 15 -12.23 -13.77 3.39
CA VAL A 15 -12.57 -14.24 2.05
C VAL A 15 -14.07 -14.31 1.88
N GLY A 16 -14.56 -13.80 0.76
CA GLY A 16 -15.92 -14.00 0.28
C GLY A 16 -15.91 -14.76 -1.03
N LEU A 17 -16.53 -15.94 -1.06
CA LEU A 17 -16.77 -16.72 -2.26
C LEU A 17 -18.16 -16.40 -2.80
N TYR A 18 -18.20 -15.84 -4.01
CA TYR A 18 -19.42 -15.54 -4.75
C TYR A 18 -19.48 -16.42 -5.99
N ALA A 19 -20.48 -17.31 -6.05
CA ALA A 19 -20.72 -18.19 -7.19
C ALA A 19 -22.16 -18.03 -7.69
N HIS A 20 -22.38 -18.10 -8.99
CA HIS A 20 -23.69 -17.87 -9.59
C HIS A 20 -24.73 -18.84 -9.04
N GLY A 21 -25.90 -18.31 -8.66
CA GLY A 21 -27.01 -19.11 -8.14
C GLY A 21 -26.78 -19.70 -6.74
N GLN A 22 -25.68 -19.35 -6.06
CA GLN A 22 -25.40 -19.77 -4.69
C GLN A 22 -25.38 -18.59 -3.73
N ASN A 23 -25.74 -18.83 -2.47
CA ASN A 23 -25.50 -17.85 -1.41
C ASN A 23 -24.00 -17.65 -1.21
N PRO A 24 -23.55 -16.41 -0.96
CA PRO A 24 -22.15 -16.16 -0.70
C PRO A 24 -21.68 -16.92 0.54
N LYS A 25 -20.47 -17.46 0.47
CA LYS A 25 -19.79 -18.09 1.60
C LYS A 25 -18.68 -17.17 2.09
N PHE A 26 -18.48 -17.11 3.39
CA PHE A 26 -17.50 -16.24 4.00
C PHE A 26 -16.58 -17.02 4.94
N LEU A 27 -15.34 -16.56 5.04
CA LEU A 27 -14.30 -17.10 5.91
C LEU A 27 -13.52 -15.93 6.51
N ALA A 28 -13.17 -16.04 7.79
CA ALA A 28 -12.18 -15.20 8.45
C ALA A 28 -11.20 -16.09 9.21
N GLU A 29 -9.90 -15.80 9.12
CA GLU A 29 -8.84 -16.53 9.83
C GLU A 29 -7.74 -15.55 10.24
N ASP A 30 -7.23 -15.68 11.46
CA ASP A 30 -6.05 -14.95 11.91
C ASP A 30 -4.78 -15.68 11.47
N LEU A 31 -4.00 -15.03 10.60
CA LEU A 31 -2.74 -15.56 10.12
C LEU A 31 -1.61 -15.22 11.10
N LEU A 32 -0.55 -16.03 11.06
CA LEU A 32 0.68 -15.70 11.78
C LEU A 32 1.28 -14.41 11.21
N PRO A 33 1.86 -13.52 12.04
CA PRO A 33 2.52 -12.31 11.58
C PRO A 33 3.66 -12.54 10.58
N THR A 34 4.27 -13.72 10.59
CA THR A 34 5.30 -14.13 9.62
C THR A 34 4.74 -14.41 8.23
N VAL A 35 3.43 -14.61 8.11
CA VAL A 35 2.72 -14.89 6.86
C VAL A 35 2.09 -13.62 6.32
N ALA A 36 1.36 -12.90 7.16
CA ALA A 36 0.77 -11.62 6.84
C ALA A 36 0.78 -10.71 8.08
N SER A 37 1.12 -9.44 7.88
CA SER A 37 1.18 -8.45 8.95
C SER A 37 0.94 -7.06 8.38
N HIS A 38 0.28 -6.18 9.15
CA HIS A 38 -0.06 -4.81 8.73
C HIS A 38 -0.70 -4.75 7.34
N SER A 39 -1.61 -5.68 7.07
CA SER A 39 -2.34 -5.81 5.80
C SER A 39 -1.47 -6.24 4.61
N ARG A 40 -0.17 -6.53 4.83
CA ARG A 40 0.79 -6.98 3.81
C ARG A 40 0.99 -8.49 3.86
N ILE A 41 1.30 -9.07 2.71
CA ILE A 41 1.77 -10.46 2.62
C ILE A 41 3.28 -10.44 2.86
N VAL A 42 3.72 -11.10 3.94
CA VAL A 42 5.13 -11.15 4.37
C VAL A 42 5.84 -12.34 3.73
N ASP A 43 5.22 -13.51 3.74
CA ASP A 43 5.69 -14.70 3.03
C ASP A 43 4.64 -15.13 1.98
N PRO A 44 4.81 -14.76 0.71
CA PRO A 44 3.84 -15.08 -0.34
C PRO A 44 3.63 -16.58 -0.56
N LYS A 45 4.66 -17.39 -0.38
CA LYS A 45 4.58 -18.84 -0.60
C LYS A 45 3.78 -19.49 0.52
N GLU A 46 4.11 -19.18 1.77
CA GLU A 46 3.39 -19.70 2.93
C GLU A 46 1.95 -19.18 2.95
N PHE A 47 1.74 -17.90 2.62
CA PHE A 47 0.39 -17.34 2.46
C PHE A 47 -0.41 -18.12 1.42
N GLY A 48 0.16 -18.38 0.23
CA GLY A 48 -0.50 -19.15 -0.82
C GLY A 48 -0.88 -20.57 -0.37
N LEU A 49 0.01 -21.26 0.35
CA LEU A 49 -0.28 -22.59 0.90
C LEU A 49 -1.41 -22.57 1.94
N GLN A 50 -1.35 -21.64 2.90
CA GLN A 50 -2.39 -21.50 3.93
C GLN A 50 -3.72 -21.09 3.34
N PHE A 51 -3.73 -20.14 2.41
CA PHE A 51 -4.93 -19.72 1.70
C PHE A 51 -5.57 -20.90 0.95
N SER A 52 -4.78 -21.68 0.19
CA SER A 52 -5.27 -22.87 -0.51
C SER A 52 -5.92 -23.86 0.45
N ARG A 53 -5.24 -24.16 1.57
CA ARG A 53 -5.74 -25.07 2.61
C ARG A 53 -7.06 -24.58 3.19
N LEU A 54 -7.12 -23.31 3.58
CA LEU A 54 -8.30 -22.69 4.17
C LEU A 54 -9.50 -22.71 3.23
N LEU A 55 -9.29 -22.42 1.95
CA LEU A 55 -10.36 -22.53 0.97
C LEU A 55 -10.84 -23.98 0.83
N ALA A 56 -9.93 -24.95 0.79
CA ALA A 56 -10.28 -26.36 0.67
C ALA A 56 -11.09 -26.87 1.87
N GLU A 57 -10.70 -26.46 3.09
CA GLU A 57 -11.37 -26.82 4.35
C GLU A 57 -12.76 -26.19 4.47
N ASN A 58 -12.94 -24.94 4.04
CA ASN A 58 -14.17 -24.18 4.27
C ASN A 58 -15.14 -24.20 3.08
N PHE A 59 -14.63 -24.31 1.85
CA PHE A 59 -15.43 -24.25 0.63
C PHE A 59 -15.46 -25.57 -0.15
N GLY A 60 -14.60 -26.53 0.19
CA GLY A 60 -14.55 -27.88 -0.38
C GLY A 60 -13.25 -28.16 -1.13
N HIS A 61 -12.86 -29.45 -1.21
CA HIS A 61 -11.56 -29.88 -1.76
C HIS A 61 -11.34 -29.54 -3.24
N GLU A 62 -12.41 -29.49 -4.05
CA GLU A 62 -12.34 -28.98 -5.42
C GLU A 62 -12.74 -27.51 -5.45
N LEU A 63 -11.74 -26.62 -5.41
CA LEU A 63 -11.97 -25.20 -5.47
C LEU A 63 -12.53 -24.80 -6.85
N PRO A 64 -13.64 -24.03 -6.89
CA PRO A 64 -14.04 -23.35 -8.10
C PRO A 64 -12.87 -22.56 -8.68
N LYS A 65 -12.59 -22.74 -9.98
CA LYS A 65 -11.60 -21.96 -10.74
C LYS A 65 -12.10 -20.54 -11.03
N LEU A 66 -12.48 -19.84 -9.98
CA LEU A 66 -12.99 -18.48 -10.02
C LEU A 66 -11.84 -17.49 -9.82
N PRO A 67 -11.95 -16.29 -10.41
CA PRO A 67 -10.92 -15.28 -10.25
C PRO A 67 -10.87 -14.71 -8.83
N ALA A 68 -9.68 -14.32 -8.40
CA ALA A 68 -9.45 -13.62 -7.15
C ALA A 68 -9.36 -12.10 -7.36
N LEU A 69 -9.96 -11.36 -6.42
CA LEU A 69 -9.90 -9.91 -6.29
C LEU A 69 -9.37 -9.57 -4.90
N PHE A 70 -8.27 -8.84 -4.80
CA PHE A 70 -7.80 -8.31 -3.52
C PHE A 70 -8.37 -6.92 -3.27
N VAL A 71 -8.82 -6.69 -2.04
CA VAL A 71 -9.18 -5.39 -1.50
C VAL A 71 -8.06 -4.94 -0.58
N LEU A 72 -7.50 -3.76 -0.82
CA LEU A 72 -6.36 -3.24 -0.08
C LEU A 72 -6.82 -2.18 0.92
N GLU A 73 -6.27 -2.25 2.13
CA GLU A 73 -6.43 -1.19 3.12
C GLU A 73 -5.70 0.10 2.70
N PRO A 74 -6.16 1.27 3.14
CA PRO A 74 -5.61 2.55 2.70
C PRO A 74 -4.11 2.72 2.91
N GLU A 75 -3.56 2.23 4.02
CA GLU A 75 -2.14 2.36 4.39
C GLU A 75 -1.17 1.69 3.39
N LEU A 76 -1.69 0.87 2.47
CA LEU A 76 -0.89 0.22 1.43
C LEU A 76 -0.75 1.07 0.16
N THR A 77 -1.43 2.22 0.08
CA THR A 77 -1.47 3.04 -1.13
C THR A 77 -1.37 4.53 -0.86
N ASP A 78 -0.66 5.24 -1.74
CA ASP A 78 -0.66 6.69 -1.76
C ASP A 78 -1.76 7.21 -2.68
N LEU A 79 -2.79 7.82 -2.08
CA LEU A 79 -3.92 8.40 -2.81
C LEU A 79 -4.07 9.88 -2.48
N PHE A 80 -3.94 10.73 -3.51
CA PHE A 80 -4.23 12.15 -3.40
C PHE A 80 -4.65 12.72 -4.75
N LEU A 81 -5.23 13.92 -4.70
CA LEU A 81 -5.60 14.68 -5.89
C LEU A 81 -4.48 15.67 -6.26
N LEU A 82 -4.23 15.78 -7.57
CA LEU A 82 -3.38 16.78 -8.18
C LEU A 82 -4.27 17.81 -8.89
N ALA A 83 -4.09 19.08 -8.56
CA ALA A 83 -4.76 20.19 -9.22
C ALA A 83 -3.71 20.93 -10.06
N LEU A 84 -3.83 20.82 -11.38
CA LEU A 84 -2.88 21.41 -12.33
C LEU A 84 -3.41 22.74 -12.89
N ASP A 85 -2.52 23.63 -13.30
CA ASP A 85 -2.94 24.82 -14.02
C ASP A 85 -3.28 24.49 -15.47
N LYS A 86 -4.14 25.32 -16.09
CA LYS A 86 -4.58 25.13 -17.50
C LYS A 86 -3.43 25.06 -18.51
N ASN A 87 -2.31 25.70 -18.18
CA ASN A 87 -1.13 25.80 -19.02
C ASN A 87 -0.08 24.73 -18.71
N THR A 88 -0.32 23.90 -17.68
CA THR A 88 0.59 22.84 -17.29
C THR A 88 0.34 21.64 -18.18
N GLU A 89 1.35 21.23 -18.95
CA GLU A 89 1.28 19.97 -19.67
C GLU A 89 1.18 18.81 -18.68
N GLU A 90 0.30 17.84 -18.96
CA GLU A 90 0.00 16.69 -18.07
C GLU A 90 1.26 15.84 -17.74
N ASN A 91 2.35 15.98 -18.51
CA ASN A 91 3.62 15.25 -18.35
C ASN A 91 4.81 16.17 -18.05
N SER A 92 4.56 17.40 -17.58
CA SER A 92 5.63 18.35 -17.25
C SER A 92 6.40 17.96 -15.98
N GLU A 93 7.64 18.42 -15.86
CA GLU A 93 8.45 18.27 -14.64
C GLU A 93 7.74 18.83 -13.39
N GLU A 94 6.84 19.81 -13.58
CA GLU A 94 6.02 20.40 -12.52
C GLU A 94 5.05 19.38 -11.88
N VAL A 95 4.45 18.49 -12.68
CA VAL A 95 3.57 17.44 -12.16
C VAL A 95 4.37 16.46 -11.29
N VAL A 96 5.55 16.07 -11.76
CA VAL A 96 6.46 15.18 -11.02
C VAL A 96 6.92 15.83 -9.73
N LYS A 97 7.19 17.14 -9.76
CA LYS A 97 7.54 17.92 -8.58
C LYS A 97 6.42 17.93 -7.54
N GLN A 98 5.17 18.22 -7.93
CA GLN A 98 4.02 18.18 -7.01
C GLN A 98 3.79 16.78 -6.41
N ILE A 99 3.99 15.73 -7.21
CA ILE A 99 3.93 14.35 -6.72
C ILE A 99 4.99 14.13 -5.64
N LYS A 100 6.26 14.49 -5.91
CA LYS A 100 7.36 14.34 -4.95
C LYS A 100 7.16 15.16 -3.67
N GLU A 101 6.57 16.34 -3.76
CA GLU A 101 6.25 17.17 -2.58
C GLU A 101 5.16 16.53 -1.70
N LYS A 102 4.23 15.77 -2.31
CA LYS A 102 3.15 15.06 -1.60
C LYS A 102 3.54 13.64 -1.15
N LEU A 103 4.54 13.03 -1.80
CA LEU A 103 5.16 11.75 -1.42
C LEU A 103 6.34 12.03 -0.48
N ILE A 104 6.08 12.25 0.81
CA ILE A 104 7.15 12.65 1.75
C ILE A 104 8.00 11.48 2.24
N HIS A 105 7.50 10.24 2.13
CA HIS A 105 8.10 9.06 2.77
C HIS A 105 8.50 7.95 1.81
N GLU A 106 8.24 8.12 0.52
CA GLU A 106 8.49 7.07 -0.46
C GLU A 106 9.35 7.60 -1.59
N ASP A 107 10.48 6.92 -1.84
CA ASP A 107 11.20 7.14 -3.08
C ASP A 107 10.30 6.71 -4.25
N ILE A 108 10.03 7.65 -5.15
CA ILE A 108 9.24 7.42 -6.36
C ILE A 108 9.79 6.24 -7.20
N GLN A 109 11.07 5.88 -7.05
CA GLN A 109 11.68 4.72 -7.69
C GLN A 109 11.21 3.38 -7.10
N ASN A 110 10.74 3.36 -5.85
CA ASN A 110 10.32 2.15 -5.13
C ASN A 110 8.82 1.87 -5.25
N ILE A 111 8.08 2.74 -5.95
CA ILE A 111 6.64 2.59 -6.16
C ILE A 111 6.30 2.32 -7.62
N PHE A 112 5.23 1.56 -7.85
CA PHE A 112 4.46 1.70 -9.07
C PHE A 112 3.44 2.82 -8.86
N PHE A 113 3.33 3.72 -9.82
CA PHE A 113 2.36 4.80 -9.74
C PHE A 113 1.77 5.13 -11.09
N SER A 114 0.59 5.72 -11.05
CA SER A 114 -0.08 6.33 -12.19
C SER A 114 -0.86 7.53 -11.69
N TYR A 115 -1.16 8.46 -12.61
CA TYR A 115 -2.20 9.44 -12.37
C TYR A 115 -3.12 9.50 -13.59
N TYR A 116 -4.40 9.79 -13.36
CA TYR A 116 -5.39 9.85 -14.41
C TYR A 116 -6.40 10.95 -14.14
N ARG A 117 -6.87 11.57 -15.23
CA ARG A 117 -7.79 12.70 -15.15
C ARG A 117 -9.17 12.26 -14.66
N ILE A 118 -9.71 12.96 -13.67
CA ILE A 118 -11.07 12.74 -13.15
C ILE A 118 -12.00 13.92 -13.39
N ALA A 119 -11.45 15.12 -13.57
CA ALA A 119 -12.16 16.33 -13.99
C ALA A 119 -11.20 17.25 -14.75
N PRO A 120 -11.67 18.34 -15.39
CA PRO A 120 -10.78 19.33 -15.99
C PRO A 120 -9.75 19.82 -14.95
N PHE A 121 -8.46 19.62 -15.27
CA PHE A 121 -7.33 20.01 -14.44
C PHE A 121 -7.20 19.31 -13.07
N VAL A 122 -8.01 18.28 -12.80
CA VAL A 122 -7.92 17.48 -11.58
C VAL A 122 -7.63 16.03 -11.92
N PHE A 123 -6.56 15.50 -11.34
CA PHE A 123 -6.07 14.14 -11.56
C PHE A 123 -6.05 13.37 -10.25
N GLN A 124 -6.45 12.11 -10.31
CA GLN A 124 -6.20 11.14 -9.24
C GLN A 124 -4.77 10.65 -9.38
N PHE A 125 -3.95 10.82 -8.35
CA PHE A 125 -2.70 10.07 -8.19
C PHE A 125 -2.96 8.76 -7.45
N VAL A 126 -2.28 7.70 -7.87
CA VAL A 126 -2.29 6.39 -7.22
C VAL A 126 -0.87 5.85 -7.19
N GLY A 127 -0.36 5.54 -6.00
CA GLY A 127 0.94 4.90 -5.79
C GLY A 127 0.81 3.66 -4.91
N ILE A 128 1.69 2.68 -5.14
CA ILE A 128 1.86 1.49 -4.30
C ILE A 128 3.32 1.04 -4.35
N GLN A 129 3.86 0.61 -3.21
CA GLN A 129 5.19 0.01 -3.16
C GLN A 129 5.30 -1.22 -4.06
N LYS A 130 6.39 -1.31 -4.83
CA LYS A 130 6.66 -2.41 -5.76
C LYS A 130 6.65 -3.77 -5.07
N GLU A 131 7.24 -3.85 -3.88
CA GLU A 131 7.30 -5.08 -3.08
C GLU A 131 5.91 -5.54 -2.65
N THR A 132 5.03 -4.62 -2.26
CA THR A 132 3.66 -4.94 -1.84
C THR A 132 2.86 -5.60 -2.96
N ILE A 133 2.84 -5.01 -4.15
CA ILE A 133 2.10 -5.58 -5.28
C ILE A 133 2.72 -6.92 -5.73
N GLN A 134 4.04 -7.05 -5.67
CA GLN A 134 4.73 -8.29 -5.99
C GLN A 134 4.35 -9.41 -5.01
N GLY A 135 4.25 -9.11 -3.71
CA GLY A 135 3.79 -10.07 -2.71
C GLY A 135 2.40 -10.63 -3.00
N PHE A 136 1.47 -9.80 -3.47
CA PHE A 136 0.15 -10.27 -3.93
C PHE A 136 0.24 -11.15 -5.18
N LEU A 137 1.05 -10.78 -6.18
CA LEU A 137 1.26 -11.56 -7.41
C LEU A 137 1.88 -12.93 -7.13
N ASP A 138 2.86 -12.97 -6.23
CA ASP A 138 3.56 -14.21 -5.86
C ASP A 138 2.62 -15.13 -5.06
N ALA A 139 1.79 -14.58 -4.17
CA ALA A 139 0.84 -15.34 -3.38
C ALA A 139 -0.18 -16.10 -4.24
N VAL A 140 -0.76 -15.45 -5.25
CA VAL A 140 -1.70 -16.10 -6.19
C VAL A 140 -1.03 -17.01 -7.20
N SER A 141 0.26 -16.85 -7.51
CA SER A 141 0.98 -17.78 -8.39
C SER A 141 0.95 -19.22 -7.87
N THR A 142 0.87 -19.39 -6.55
CA THR A 142 0.77 -20.70 -5.87
C THR A 142 -0.63 -21.32 -5.95
N LEU A 143 -1.66 -20.51 -6.21
CA LEU A 143 -3.07 -20.90 -6.03
C LEU A 143 -3.76 -21.43 -7.30
N ALA A 144 -3.09 -21.38 -8.46
CA ALA A 144 -3.66 -21.74 -9.76
C ALA A 144 -5.03 -21.08 -10.07
N ILE A 145 -5.36 -19.98 -9.38
CA ILE A 145 -6.53 -19.14 -9.62
C ILE A 145 -6.09 -17.85 -10.33
N PRO A 146 -6.87 -17.34 -11.29
CA PRO A 146 -6.51 -16.09 -11.96
C PRO A 146 -6.72 -14.90 -11.02
N LEU A 147 -5.71 -14.06 -10.87
CA LEU A 147 -5.86 -12.76 -10.21
C LEU A 147 -6.38 -11.74 -11.24
N THR A 148 -7.57 -11.19 -11.01
CA THR A 148 -8.19 -10.24 -11.94
C THR A 148 -8.23 -8.81 -11.41
N GLY A 149 -7.94 -8.61 -10.12
CA GLY A 149 -7.96 -7.27 -9.56
C GLY A 149 -7.27 -7.13 -8.22
N VAL A 150 -6.65 -5.96 -8.05
CA VAL A 150 -6.03 -5.48 -6.82
C VAL A 150 -6.56 -4.05 -6.64
N PHE A 151 -7.50 -3.89 -5.71
CA PHE A 151 -8.33 -2.69 -5.60
C PHE A 151 -8.14 -2.01 -4.24
N PRO A 152 -7.60 -0.77 -4.22
CA PRO A 152 -7.57 0.04 -3.01
C PRO A 152 -8.97 0.39 -2.57
N LEU A 153 -9.30 0.12 -1.31
CA LEU A 153 -10.61 0.48 -0.75
C LEU A 153 -10.90 1.98 -0.93
N GLY A 154 -9.86 2.81 -0.77
CA GLY A 154 -9.93 4.25 -1.00
C GLY A 154 -10.43 4.64 -2.39
N LEU A 155 -10.11 3.88 -3.44
CA LEU A 155 -10.57 4.14 -4.81
C LEU A 155 -11.92 3.50 -5.14
N ILE A 156 -12.33 2.49 -4.39
CA ILE A 156 -13.62 1.81 -4.58
C ILE A 156 -14.77 2.61 -4.01
N LEU A 157 -14.63 3.12 -2.78
CA LEU A 157 -15.72 3.80 -2.06
C LEU A 157 -16.28 5.01 -2.82
N PRO A 158 -15.48 5.92 -3.41
CA PRO A 158 -16.00 7.02 -4.23
C PRO A 158 -16.85 6.57 -5.44
N LYS A 159 -16.72 5.31 -5.86
CA LYS A 159 -17.42 4.73 -7.01
C LYS A 159 -18.74 4.08 -6.63
N THR A 160 -19.16 4.13 -5.36
CA THR A 160 -20.48 3.67 -4.90
C THR A 160 -21.60 4.69 -5.21
N ASN A 161 -21.56 5.31 -6.39
CA ASN A 161 -22.50 6.33 -6.88
C ASN A 161 -22.56 7.65 -6.05
N THR A 162 -21.44 8.07 -5.45
CA THR A 162 -21.37 9.35 -4.74
C THR A 162 -20.92 10.47 -5.68
N ASN A 163 -21.84 11.33 -6.11
CA ASN A 163 -21.53 12.50 -6.96
C ASN A 163 -21.27 13.78 -6.14
N VAL A 164 -21.05 13.66 -4.84
CA VAL A 164 -20.88 14.79 -3.91
C VAL A 164 -19.57 14.65 -3.14
N ALA A 165 -19.06 15.77 -2.62
CA ALA A 165 -18.00 15.78 -1.62
C ALA A 165 -18.40 14.85 -0.46
N SER A 166 -17.57 13.85 -0.18
CA SER A 166 -17.93 12.74 0.69
C SER A 166 -16.77 12.37 1.62
N MET A 167 -17.10 12.01 2.86
CA MET A 167 -16.18 11.35 3.78
C MET A 167 -16.73 9.96 4.08
N PHE A 168 -15.94 8.93 3.85
CA PHE A 168 -16.24 7.58 4.31
C PHE A 168 -15.51 7.36 5.62
N ILE A 169 -16.24 7.01 6.67
CA ILE A 169 -15.70 6.80 8.01
C ILE A 169 -16.20 5.45 8.50
N PHE A 170 -15.27 4.51 8.68
CA PHE A 170 -15.54 3.18 9.20
C PHE A 170 -14.73 2.95 10.48
N PRO A 171 -15.35 3.18 11.64
CA PRO A 171 -14.69 2.94 12.91
C PRO A 171 -14.51 1.45 13.21
N ALA A 172 -13.34 1.12 13.72
CA ALA A 172 -13.05 -0.16 14.35
C ALA A 172 -12.64 0.06 15.81
N GLU A 173 -12.29 -1.02 16.52
CA GLU A 173 -11.92 -0.94 17.94
C GLU A 173 -10.62 -0.13 18.16
N THR A 174 -9.66 -0.25 17.24
CA THR A 174 -8.32 0.35 17.36
C THR A 174 -8.11 1.51 16.39
N GLU A 175 -8.48 1.33 15.12
CA GLU A 175 -8.22 2.28 14.05
C GLU A 175 -9.48 2.50 13.20
N ASN A 176 -9.69 3.74 12.77
CA ASN A 176 -10.79 4.08 11.87
C ASN A 176 -10.25 4.18 10.45
N THR A 177 -10.87 3.47 9.51
CA THR A 177 -10.63 3.70 8.08
C THR A 177 -11.33 5.01 7.68
N VAL A 178 -10.57 5.99 7.18
CA VAL A 178 -11.09 7.29 6.74
C VAL A 178 -10.69 7.57 5.31
N VAL A 179 -11.67 7.89 4.46
CA VAL A 179 -11.46 8.22 3.04
C VAL A 179 -12.21 9.50 2.68
N PHE A 180 -11.49 10.47 2.11
CA PHE A 180 -12.05 11.72 1.61
C PHE A 180 -12.15 11.69 0.10
N SER A 181 -13.32 12.04 -0.40
CA SER A 181 -13.67 11.90 -1.80
C SER A 181 -14.28 13.18 -2.37
N GLU A 182 -13.79 13.58 -3.53
CA GLU A 182 -14.31 14.69 -4.33
C GLU A 182 -14.22 14.32 -5.80
N LEU A 183 -15.22 14.72 -6.61
CA LEU A 183 -15.23 14.45 -8.05
C LEU A 183 -15.07 12.95 -8.39
N THR A 184 -15.55 12.07 -7.51
CA THR A 184 -15.35 10.61 -7.55
C THR A 184 -13.89 10.13 -7.43
N GLY A 185 -12.95 11.03 -7.16
CA GLY A 185 -11.58 10.72 -6.76
C GLY A 185 -11.40 10.79 -5.25
N THR A 186 -10.18 10.48 -4.81
CA THR A 186 -9.76 10.36 -3.42
C THR A 186 -8.64 11.35 -3.13
N SER A 187 -8.89 12.30 -2.23
CA SER A 187 -7.91 13.27 -1.78
C SER A 187 -7.11 12.81 -0.57
N PHE A 188 -7.66 11.85 0.18
CA PHE A 188 -7.06 11.30 1.39
C PHE A 188 -7.64 9.91 1.66
N ALA A 189 -6.81 8.96 2.05
CA ALA A 189 -7.26 7.65 2.53
C ALA A 189 -6.23 7.11 3.53
N GLU A 190 -6.63 6.92 4.78
CA GLU A 190 -5.73 6.45 5.84
C GLU A 190 -6.49 5.65 6.91
N LYS A 191 -5.76 4.84 7.67
CA LYS A 191 -6.19 4.36 8.98
C LYS A 191 -5.73 5.31 10.07
N LEU A 192 -6.65 5.72 10.92
CA LEU A 192 -6.39 6.70 11.97
C LEU A 192 -6.69 6.12 13.35
N GLU A 193 -5.72 6.17 14.25
CA GLU A 193 -5.86 5.72 15.64
C GLU A 193 -6.83 6.59 16.44
N GLY A 194 -7.56 5.95 17.36
CA GLY A 194 -8.32 6.63 18.41
C GLY A 194 -9.61 7.31 17.95
N LYS A 195 -10.26 8.02 18.88
CA LYS A 195 -11.51 8.74 18.62
C LYS A 195 -11.22 10.12 18.07
N ILE A 196 -11.10 10.25 16.75
CA ILE A 196 -10.92 11.57 16.12
C ILE A 196 -12.25 12.31 16.10
N ALA A 197 -12.22 13.58 16.52
CA ALA A 197 -13.39 14.44 16.47
C ALA A 197 -13.79 14.72 15.01
N ILE A 198 -15.08 14.61 14.70
CA ILE A 198 -15.59 14.81 13.33
C ILE A 198 -15.26 16.22 12.82
N ASP A 199 -15.26 17.22 13.69
CA ASP A 199 -14.89 18.58 13.33
C ASP A 199 -13.42 18.70 12.88
N GLU A 200 -12.52 17.88 13.43
CA GLU A 200 -11.12 17.81 12.98
C GLU A 200 -11.01 17.14 11.62
N LEU A 201 -11.76 16.05 11.40
CA LEU A 201 -11.83 15.39 10.09
C LEU A 201 -12.40 16.33 9.02
N ILE A 202 -13.39 17.16 9.35
CA ILE A 202 -13.96 18.15 8.44
C ILE A 202 -12.95 19.25 8.13
N LYS A 203 -12.23 19.74 9.13
CA LYS A 203 -11.15 20.71 8.91
C LYS A 203 -10.09 20.13 7.97
N LEU A 204 -9.67 18.89 8.22
CA LEU A 204 -8.71 18.19 7.38
C LEU A 204 -9.25 17.97 5.96
N PHE A 205 -10.51 17.56 5.81
CA PHE A 205 -11.18 17.41 4.52
C PHE A 205 -11.08 18.71 3.72
N TRP A 206 -11.41 19.85 4.33
CA TRP A 206 -11.34 21.15 3.64
C TRP A 206 -9.93 21.64 3.40
N GLN A 207 -8.95 21.25 4.22
CA GLN A 207 -7.53 21.53 3.97
C GLN A 207 -7.01 20.77 2.75
N LEU A 208 -7.49 19.54 2.53
CA LEU A 208 -7.09 18.68 1.41
C LEU A 208 -8.01 18.81 0.19
N SER A 209 -9.11 19.55 0.32
CA SER A 209 -10.09 19.72 -0.74
C SER A 209 -9.49 20.48 -1.91
N VAL A 210 -9.63 19.92 -3.11
CA VAL A 210 -9.26 20.59 -4.37
C VAL A 210 -10.46 21.29 -5.00
N TYR A 211 -11.66 21.04 -4.48
CA TYR A 211 -12.91 21.55 -5.01
C TYR A 211 -13.70 22.30 -3.93
N SER A 212 -13.56 23.63 -3.90
CA SER A 212 -14.17 24.50 -2.89
C SER A 212 -15.68 24.67 -3.09
N THR A 213 -16.50 23.71 -2.66
CA THR A 213 -17.95 23.93 -2.43
C THR A 213 -18.21 24.13 -0.94
N LYS A 214 -17.69 25.23 -0.37
CA LYS A 214 -17.83 25.58 1.06
C LYS A 214 -19.29 25.75 1.54
N ASN A 215 -20.27 25.77 0.63
CA ASN A 215 -21.66 26.06 0.96
C ASN A 215 -22.40 24.86 1.60
N THR A 216 -21.87 23.65 1.51
CA THR A 216 -22.42 22.45 2.16
C THR A 216 -21.28 21.55 2.65
N GLY A 217 -21.30 21.13 3.92
CA GLY A 217 -20.34 20.15 4.45
C GLY A 217 -20.31 18.84 3.64
N PRO A 218 -19.21 18.06 3.70
CA PRO A 218 -19.15 16.77 3.02
C PRO A 218 -20.22 15.80 3.57
N THR A 219 -20.76 14.96 2.69
CA THR A 219 -21.67 13.90 3.10
C THR A 219 -20.89 12.77 3.75
N ILE A 220 -21.28 12.39 4.97
CA ILE A 220 -20.61 11.30 5.69
C ILE A 220 -21.29 9.97 5.34
N TYR A 221 -20.48 8.99 4.93
CA TYR A 221 -20.89 7.63 4.62
C TYR A 221 -20.29 6.63 5.62
N THR A 222 -21.08 5.61 5.96
CA THR A 222 -20.68 4.49 6.82
C THR A 222 -21.42 3.21 6.40
N PHE A 223 -21.12 2.07 7.01
CA PHE A 223 -21.87 0.84 6.77
C PHE A 223 -23.18 0.80 7.58
N LYS A 224 -24.20 0.09 7.08
CA LYS A 224 -25.58 0.06 7.64
C LYS A 224 -25.67 -0.32 9.12
N ASN A 225 -24.66 -1.00 9.67
CA ASN A 225 -24.64 -1.52 11.05
C ASN A 225 -23.80 -0.67 12.01
N PHE A 226 -23.54 0.58 11.67
CA PHE A 226 -22.72 1.45 12.49
C PHE A 226 -23.41 1.81 13.82
N VAL A 227 -22.93 1.23 14.93
CA VAL A 227 -23.49 1.39 16.29
C VAL A 227 -23.07 2.71 16.95
N HIS A 228 -21.96 3.31 16.52
CA HIS A 228 -21.44 4.52 17.13
C HIS A 228 -22.21 5.74 16.64
N LYS A 229 -22.71 6.57 17.56
CA LYS A 229 -23.29 7.85 17.20
C LYS A 229 -22.16 8.82 16.89
N ILE A 230 -22.16 9.36 15.68
CA ILE A 230 -21.36 10.53 15.28
C ILE A 230 -22.19 11.76 15.69
N PRO A 231 -21.84 12.47 16.78
CA PRO A 231 -22.63 13.62 17.25
C PRO A 231 -22.71 14.69 16.16
N SER A 232 -23.88 15.35 16.01
CA SER A 232 -24.13 16.45 15.07
C SER A 232 -24.22 16.12 13.58
N TYR A 233 -23.95 14.88 13.14
CA TYR A 233 -24.10 14.47 11.74
C TYR A 233 -25.06 13.28 11.59
N LYS A 234 -25.69 13.17 10.42
CA LYS A 234 -26.53 12.04 10.02
C LYS A 234 -25.80 11.25 8.93
N PRO A 235 -24.97 10.25 9.28
CA PRO A 235 -24.29 9.42 8.30
C PRO A 235 -25.29 8.72 7.37
N ARG A 236 -24.91 8.57 6.11
CA ARG A 236 -25.64 7.76 5.12
C ARG A 236 -25.00 6.38 5.04
N ALA A 237 -25.83 5.37 4.76
CA ALA A 237 -25.32 4.05 4.45
C ALA A 237 -24.65 4.05 3.07
N VAL A 238 -23.52 3.36 2.94
CA VAL A 238 -22.96 2.97 1.65
C VAL A 238 -23.93 2.02 0.95
N GLU A 239 -24.17 2.24 -0.35
CA GLU A 239 -25.10 1.43 -1.14
C GLU A 239 -24.54 0.03 -1.42
N MET A 240 -25.21 -1.00 -0.90
CA MET A 240 -24.84 -2.41 -1.08
C MET A 240 -26.08 -3.27 -1.35
N THR A 241 -25.93 -4.33 -2.15
CA THR A 241 -27.01 -5.26 -2.49
C THR A 241 -27.33 -6.22 -1.35
N GLN A 242 -26.29 -6.66 -0.64
CA GLN A 242 -26.35 -7.52 0.54
C GLN A 242 -25.39 -6.98 1.60
N THR A 243 -25.64 -7.30 2.86
CA THR A 243 -24.77 -6.91 3.97
C THR A 243 -24.64 -8.08 4.92
N THR A 244 -23.39 -8.45 5.19
CA THR A 244 -22.99 -9.45 6.17
C THR A 244 -21.96 -8.78 7.06
N GLU A 245 -22.20 -8.81 8.36
CA GLU A 245 -21.36 -8.15 9.36
C GLU A 245 -19.91 -8.65 9.29
N GLY A 246 -18.96 -7.73 9.26
CA GLY A 246 -17.53 -8.01 9.17
C GLY A 246 -17.01 -8.26 7.74
N TYR A 247 -17.89 -8.29 6.73
CA TYR A 247 -17.53 -8.52 5.33
C TYR A 247 -17.96 -7.38 4.41
N GLU A 248 -18.24 -6.20 4.96
CA GLU A 248 -18.78 -5.07 4.21
C GLU A 248 -17.81 -4.56 3.14
N LYS A 249 -16.50 -4.49 3.46
CA LYS A 249 -15.42 -4.10 2.53
C LYS A 249 -15.36 -5.01 1.29
N LEU A 250 -15.60 -6.32 1.46
CA LEU A 250 -15.62 -7.28 0.35
C LEU A 250 -16.88 -7.09 -0.50
N GLN A 251 -18.04 -6.97 0.15
CA GLN A 251 -19.33 -6.86 -0.53
C GLN A 251 -19.45 -5.54 -1.30
N VAL A 252 -19.02 -4.42 -0.72
CA VAL A 252 -19.04 -3.11 -1.41
C VAL A 252 -18.14 -3.12 -2.63
N THR A 253 -16.95 -3.72 -2.53
CA THR A 253 -16.03 -3.84 -3.65
C THR A 253 -16.64 -4.69 -4.77
N LYS A 254 -17.15 -5.87 -4.45
CA LYS A 254 -17.81 -6.75 -5.43
C LYS A 254 -18.97 -6.04 -6.12
N ASP A 255 -19.86 -5.41 -5.37
CA ASP A 255 -21.05 -4.74 -5.91
C ASP A 255 -20.67 -3.53 -6.77
N THR A 256 -19.65 -2.78 -6.36
CA THR A 256 -19.15 -1.63 -7.11
C THR A 256 -18.55 -2.07 -8.45
N ILE A 257 -17.74 -3.13 -8.46
CA ILE A 257 -17.17 -3.69 -9.69
C ILE A 257 -18.27 -4.31 -10.57
N ALA A 258 -19.24 -5.01 -9.99
CA ALA A 258 -20.36 -5.58 -10.75
C ALA A 258 -21.22 -4.51 -11.42
N LYS A 259 -21.41 -3.34 -10.78
CA LYS A 259 -22.09 -2.18 -11.35
C LYS A 259 -21.22 -1.42 -12.36
N ASN A 260 -19.90 -1.47 -12.20
CA ASN A 260 -18.92 -0.75 -13.01
C ASN A 260 -17.79 -1.68 -13.53
N PRO A 261 -18.08 -2.59 -14.47
CA PRO A 261 -17.09 -3.57 -14.94
C PRO A 261 -15.81 -2.96 -15.54
N GLN A 262 -15.89 -1.73 -16.06
CA GLN A 262 -14.76 -0.96 -16.58
C GLN A 262 -13.67 -0.70 -15.53
N LEU A 263 -13.97 -0.83 -14.24
CA LEU A 263 -12.98 -0.69 -13.18
C LEU A 263 -11.87 -1.74 -13.29
N LEU A 264 -12.18 -2.94 -13.79
CA LEU A 264 -11.22 -4.02 -14.01
C LEU A 264 -10.10 -3.64 -14.99
N THR A 265 -10.40 -2.79 -15.98
CA THR A 265 -9.45 -2.33 -17.00
C THR A 265 -8.96 -0.89 -16.77
N SER A 266 -9.37 -0.27 -15.66
CA SER A 266 -8.97 1.10 -15.30
C SER A 266 -7.75 1.12 -14.38
N GLN A 267 -7.14 2.29 -14.21
CA GLN A 267 -6.04 2.52 -13.26
C GLN A 267 -6.47 2.42 -11.79
N ALA A 268 -7.77 2.29 -11.49
CA ALA A 268 -8.22 1.96 -10.13
C ALA A 268 -7.93 0.49 -9.75
N ASN A 269 -7.71 -0.38 -10.74
CA ASN A 269 -7.15 -1.71 -10.56
C ASN A 269 -5.63 -1.62 -10.70
N LEU A 270 -4.90 -1.87 -9.62
CA LEU A 270 -3.45 -1.69 -9.58
C LEU A 270 -2.68 -2.68 -10.48
N LEU A 271 -3.33 -3.74 -10.96
CA LEU A 271 -2.73 -4.58 -11.98
C LEU A 271 -2.46 -3.83 -13.29
N ASN A 272 -3.23 -2.77 -13.58
CA ASN A 272 -3.11 -1.99 -14.81
C ASN A 272 -2.06 -0.87 -14.72
N ILE A 273 -1.41 -0.67 -13.57
CA ILE A 273 -0.29 0.28 -13.42
C ILE A 273 1.08 -0.42 -13.48
N LEU A 274 1.10 -1.76 -13.55
CA LEU A 274 2.32 -2.53 -13.72
C LEU A 274 2.89 -2.25 -15.13
N SER A 275 4.11 -1.72 -15.19
CA SER A 275 4.79 -1.49 -16.47
C SER A 275 5.22 -2.82 -17.09
N VAL A 276 4.90 -3.05 -18.36
CA VAL A 276 5.49 -4.17 -19.11
C VAL A 276 6.96 -3.84 -19.38
N PRO A 277 7.92 -4.75 -19.11
CA PRO A 277 9.34 -4.47 -19.37
C PRO A 277 9.57 -4.22 -20.87
N GLN A 278 9.97 -2.99 -21.22
CA GLN A 278 10.46 -2.66 -22.56
C GLN A 278 11.91 -3.16 -22.66
N SER A 279 12.22 -4.05 -23.61
CA SER A 279 13.58 -4.51 -23.85
C SER A 279 14.47 -3.32 -24.27
N SER A 280 15.38 -2.90 -23.40
CA SER A 280 16.32 -1.83 -23.69
C SER A 280 17.40 -2.30 -24.66
N ASN A 281 17.38 -1.82 -25.91
CA ASN A 281 18.59 -1.75 -26.73
C ASN A 281 19.27 -0.38 -26.49
N LYS A 282 20.53 -0.42 -26.04
CA LYS A 282 21.54 0.66 -25.83
C LYS A 282 21.42 1.85 -26.82
N LYS A 283 21.75 3.14 -26.53
CA LYS A 283 22.68 3.79 -25.56
C LYS A 283 22.45 5.34 -25.52
N ILE A 284 22.59 5.95 -24.31
CA ILE A 284 22.87 7.38 -23.90
C ILE A 284 21.75 8.47 -24.01
N PRO A 285 21.79 9.60 -23.26
CA PRO A 285 21.31 9.88 -21.87
C PRO A 285 20.21 10.99 -21.78
N VAL A 286 19.80 11.31 -20.54
CA VAL A 286 18.72 12.21 -20.04
C VAL A 286 17.43 11.42 -19.72
N PRO A 287 17.00 11.37 -18.44
CA PRO A 287 16.09 10.34 -17.93
C PRO A 287 14.66 10.65 -18.33
N ALA A 288 14.29 10.19 -19.53
CA ALA A 288 12.91 9.95 -19.90
C ALA A 288 12.34 8.87 -18.97
N VAL A 289 11.84 9.30 -17.81
CA VAL A 289 10.77 8.59 -17.11
C VAL A 289 9.62 8.56 -18.10
N ILE A 290 9.49 7.44 -18.81
CA ILE A 290 8.39 7.20 -19.73
C ILE A 290 7.13 7.33 -18.89
N ALA A 291 6.41 8.44 -19.07
CA ALA A 291 5.03 8.57 -18.64
C ALA A 291 4.30 7.35 -19.21
N ALA A 292 3.86 6.45 -18.34
CA ALA A 292 3.11 5.26 -18.70
C ALA A 292 1.68 5.67 -19.13
N GLY A 293 1.59 6.38 -20.25
CA GLY A 293 0.38 6.67 -20.98
C GLY A 293 0.16 5.62 -22.06
N VAL A 294 -0.80 4.73 -21.80
CA VAL A 294 -1.57 3.98 -22.81
C VAL A 294 -0.80 2.97 -23.67
N VAL A 295 -0.76 1.70 -23.24
CA VAL A 295 -0.93 0.54 -24.13
C VAL A 295 -1.71 -0.55 -23.38
N SER A 296 -3.03 -0.36 -23.24
CA SER A 296 -3.89 -1.18 -22.38
C SER A 296 -4.71 -2.27 -23.11
N ILE A 297 -4.36 -2.72 -24.33
CA ILE A 297 -5.31 -3.56 -25.10
C ILE A 297 -4.77 -4.94 -25.52
N LEU A 298 -3.45 -5.21 -25.56
CA LEU A 298 -2.96 -6.49 -26.13
C LEU A 298 -2.66 -7.61 -25.11
N ALA A 299 -2.42 -7.28 -23.83
CA ALA A 299 -1.99 -8.27 -22.85
C ALA A 299 -3.13 -9.18 -22.32
N MET A 300 -4.37 -8.67 -22.26
CA MET A 300 -5.51 -9.44 -21.75
C MET A 300 -5.94 -10.56 -22.72
N VAL A 301 -5.66 -10.40 -24.02
CA VAL A 301 -5.93 -11.44 -25.03
C VAL A 301 -4.87 -12.54 -24.97
N LEU A 302 -3.60 -12.21 -24.69
CA LEU A 302 -2.52 -13.21 -24.65
C LEU A 302 -2.56 -14.07 -23.38
N VAL A 303 -2.89 -13.51 -22.21
CA VAL A 303 -3.01 -14.29 -20.96
C VAL A 303 -4.20 -15.26 -21.01
N VAL A 304 -5.30 -14.90 -21.70
CA VAL A 304 -6.45 -15.80 -21.89
C VAL A 304 -6.17 -16.87 -22.96
N LEU A 305 -5.37 -16.58 -23.98
CA LEU A 305 -4.97 -17.57 -25.01
C LEU A 305 -3.91 -18.57 -24.53
N GLN A 306 -3.12 -18.24 -23.50
CA GLN A 306 -2.14 -19.16 -22.92
C GLN A 306 -2.79 -20.27 -22.06
N PHE A 307 -4.06 -20.12 -21.67
CA PHE A 307 -4.78 -21.12 -20.87
C PHE A 307 -5.64 -22.10 -21.69
N THR A 308 -5.80 -21.89 -23.01
CA THR A 308 -6.65 -22.76 -23.86
C THR A 308 -5.88 -23.79 -24.68
N VAL A 309 -4.56 -23.65 -24.82
CA VAL A 309 -3.73 -24.60 -25.59
C VAL A 309 -2.69 -25.22 -24.66
N GLY A 310 -3.02 -26.39 -24.11
CA GLY A 310 -2.08 -27.18 -23.33
C GLY A 310 -0.94 -27.69 -24.21
N ILE A 311 0.30 -27.28 -23.93
CA ILE A 311 1.51 -27.92 -24.42
C ILE A 311 2.54 -27.93 -23.29
N GLY A 312 2.86 -29.13 -22.81
CA GLY A 312 4.01 -29.38 -21.96
C GLY A 312 5.32 -29.39 -22.76
N SER A 313 6.43 -29.32 -22.03
CA SER A 313 7.81 -29.42 -22.53
C SER A 313 8.26 -28.23 -23.39
N LEU A 314 9.21 -27.44 -22.85
CA LEU A 314 10.44 -27.02 -23.53
C LEU A 314 11.29 -26.16 -22.56
N PHE A 315 11.97 -26.81 -21.63
CA PHE A 315 13.21 -26.29 -21.05
C PHE A 315 14.32 -27.27 -21.42
N THR A 316 15.06 -26.95 -22.47
CA THR A 316 16.29 -27.66 -22.86
C THR A 316 17.43 -26.66 -22.96
N SER A 317 18.43 -26.87 -22.10
CA SER A 317 19.74 -26.23 -22.10
C SER A 317 20.58 -26.67 -23.30
N GLN A 318 21.27 -25.73 -23.96
CA GLN A 318 22.52 -25.84 -24.75
C GLN A 318 22.62 -24.59 -25.65
N GLU A 319 23.76 -23.99 -26.02
CA GLU A 319 25.17 -23.99 -25.63
C GLU A 319 25.78 -22.73 -26.28
N ARG A 320 27.03 -22.37 -25.98
CA ARG A 320 27.75 -21.19 -26.47
C ARG A 320 27.97 -21.18 -27.99
N GLU A 321 28.12 -20.00 -28.56
CA GLU A 321 29.10 -19.76 -29.62
C GLU A 321 29.95 -18.51 -29.31
N VAL A 322 31.23 -18.62 -29.61
CA VAL A 322 32.37 -17.83 -29.15
C VAL A 322 32.81 -16.89 -30.29
N LEU A 323 33.25 -15.68 -29.96
CA LEU A 323 34.31 -15.02 -30.73
C LEU A 323 35.31 -14.36 -29.79
N ALA A 324 36.57 -14.76 -29.95
CA ALA A 324 37.76 -14.26 -29.28
C ALA A 324 38.63 -13.48 -30.27
N ASP A 325 39.30 -12.42 -29.81
CA ASP A 325 40.76 -12.22 -29.95
C ASP A 325 41.18 -11.00 -29.09
N GLN A 326 41.96 -11.22 -28.03
CA GLN A 326 43.43 -11.09 -27.87
C GLN A 326 43.87 -9.70 -27.35
N THR A 327 44.10 -9.56 -26.04
CA THR A 327 45.39 -9.66 -25.28
C THR A 327 46.32 -8.46 -25.39
N ALA A 328 46.52 -7.76 -24.26
CA ALA A 328 47.83 -7.26 -23.85
C ALA A 328 47.90 -7.23 -22.32
N GLN A 329 48.85 -7.98 -21.77
CA GLN A 329 49.19 -8.04 -20.34
C GLN A 329 49.82 -6.73 -19.88
N ASN A 330 49.58 -6.37 -18.62
CA ASN A 330 50.65 -6.01 -17.69
C ASN A 330 50.20 -6.32 -16.27
N GLN A 331 50.89 -7.28 -15.65
CA GLN A 331 50.90 -7.48 -14.21
C GLN A 331 51.83 -6.46 -13.60
N ASP A 332 51.42 -5.84 -12.49
CA ASP A 332 52.37 -5.49 -11.45
C ASP A 332 51.77 -5.77 -10.07
N GLN A 333 52.60 -6.36 -9.22
CA GLN A 333 52.25 -6.88 -7.90
C GLN A 333 52.28 -5.77 -6.87
N THR A 334 51.34 -5.73 -5.92
CA THR A 334 51.67 -5.26 -4.56
C THR A 334 50.72 -5.80 -3.48
N LYS A 335 51.28 -6.73 -2.71
CA LYS A 335 51.22 -6.88 -1.25
C LYS A 335 49.84 -6.95 -0.55
N THR A 336 49.48 -8.18 -0.20
CA THR A 336 48.55 -8.56 0.86
C THR A 336 48.98 -7.98 2.21
N GLU A 337 48.09 -7.25 2.86
CA GLU A 337 48.17 -6.93 4.28
C GLU A 337 46.94 -7.58 4.95
N VAL A 338 47.19 -8.39 5.98
CA VAL A 338 46.18 -9.12 6.75
C VAL A 338 45.71 -8.21 7.88
N PRO A 339 44.42 -7.86 7.99
CA PRO A 339 43.87 -7.34 9.22
C PRO A 339 43.45 -8.49 10.13
N GLN A 340 43.95 -8.44 11.36
CA GLN A 340 43.64 -9.33 12.47
C GLN A 340 42.13 -9.56 12.64
N GLN A 341 41.79 -10.84 12.76
CA GLN A 341 40.50 -11.34 13.25
C GLN A 341 40.28 -10.84 14.67
N GLN A 342 39.35 -9.91 14.84
CA GLN A 342 38.79 -9.52 16.13
C GLN A 342 37.70 -10.54 16.46
N GLU A 343 37.84 -11.25 17.57
CA GLU A 343 36.84 -12.21 18.06
C GLU A 343 35.51 -11.48 18.31
N GLU A 344 34.51 -11.72 17.47
CA GLU A 344 33.13 -11.31 17.71
C GLU A 344 32.60 -12.11 18.91
N GLN A 345 32.36 -11.41 20.02
CA GLN A 345 31.49 -11.90 21.08
C GLN A 345 30.12 -12.23 20.50
N PRO A 346 29.43 -13.28 20.99
CA PRO A 346 28.12 -13.65 20.49
C PRO A 346 27.16 -12.45 20.61
N ALA A 347 26.76 -11.93 19.46
CA ALA A 347 25.82 -10.82 19.37
C ALA A 347 24.51 -11.21 20.07
N LYS A 348 24.14 -10.45 21.09
CA LYS A 348 22.82 -10.52 21.69
C LYS A 348 21.81 -10.26 20.57
N GLU A 349 21.00 -11.26 20.22
CA GLU A 349 19.99 -11.14 19.17
C GLU A 349 18.92 -10.13 19.62
N LEU A 350 18.99 -8.90 19.10
CA LEU A 350 18.05 -7.84 19.42
C LEU A 350 16.74 -8.06 18.67
N LYS A 351 15.63 -8.17 19.40
CA LYS A 351 14.30 -8.29 18.78
C LYS A 351 13.61 -6.93 18.72
N ARG A 352 13.06 -6.61 17.55
CA ARG A 352 12.31 -5.36 17.28
C ARG A 352 11.05 -5.22 18.14
N SER A 353 10.43 -6.36 18.48
CA SER A 353 9.25 -6.42 19.35
C SER A 353 9.53 -6.06 20.81
N ASP A 354 10.79 -6.04 21.23
CA ASP A 354 11.16 -5.82 22.64
C ASP A 354 11.17 -4.34 23.02
N ILE A 355 11.05 -3.44 22.05
CA ILE A 355 10.96 -1.99 22.27
C ILE A 355 9.63 -1.43 21.79
N LYS A 356 9.06 -0.49 22.54
CA LYS A 356 7.84 0.24 22.16
C LYS A 356 8.17 1.60 21.60
N LEU A 357 7.64 1.90 20.42
CA LEU A 357 7.88 3.16 19.72
C LEU A 357 6.68 4.10 19.87
N ARG A 358 6.93 5.40 19.89
CA ARG A 358 5.94 6.44 19.62
C ARG A 358 6.36 7.17 18.35
N VAL A 359 5.40 7.42 17.46
CA VAL A 359 5.67 8.13 16.20
C VAL A 359 4.91 9.45 16.19
N GLU A 360 5.61 10.55 15.93
CA GLU A 360 5.02 11.88 15.86
C GLU A 360 5.22 12.53 14.50
N ASN A 361 4.18 13.22 14.02
CA ASN A 361 4.26 14.01 12.80
C ASN A 361 5.01 15.32 13.06
N GLY A 362 6.24 15.40 12.59
CA GLY A 362 7.09 16.59 12.67
C GLY A 362 7.25 17.35 11.35
N ASN A 363 6.55 16.96 10.28
CA ASN A 363 6.67 17.60 8.97
C ASN A 363 5.40 18.32 8.49
N GLY A 364 4.33 18.27 9.30
CA GLY A 364 3.08 18.99 9.03
C GLY A 364 2.23 18.38 7.93
N VAL A 365 2.64 17.24 7.35
CA VAL A 365 1.86 16.56 6.32
C VAL A 365 0.91 15.56 6.96
N PRO A 366 -0.41 15.71 6.77
CA PRO A 366 -1.39 14.78 7.34
C PRO A 366 -1.12 13.33 6.93
N GLY A 367 -1.26 12.40 7.88
CA GLY A 367 -1.03 10.96 7.66
C GLY A 367 0.42 10.50 7.81
N SER A 368 1.41 11.41 7.82
CA SER A 368 2.85 11.07 7.91
C SER A 368 3.21 10.11 9.05
N ALA A 369 2.70 10.38 10.26
CA ALA A 369 2.98 9.52 11.42
C ALA A 369 2.36 8.12 11.29
N GLY A 370 1.16 8.01 10.69
CA GLY A 370 0.51 6.73 10.44
C GLY A 370 1.27 5.89 9.41
N LYS A 371 1.79 6.53 8.35
CA LYS A 371 2.63 5.86 7.35
C LYS A 371 3.94 5.34 7.95
N LEU A 372 4.66 6.16 8.72
CA LEU A 372 5.88 5.72 9.37
C LEU A 372 5.60 4.63 10.41
N LYS A 373 4.49 4.71 11.15
CA LYS A 373 4.03 3.63 12.01
C LYS A 373 3.94 2.32 11.21
N ALA A 374 3.12 2.27 10.16
CA ALA A 374 2.88 1.05 9.37
C ALA A 374 4.19 0.50 8.77
N TYR A 375 5.11 1.39 8.39
CA TYR A 375 6.43 1.01 7.90
C TYR A 375 7.29 0.32 8.96
N LEU A 376 7.41 0.90 10.16
CA LEU A 376 8.14 0.30 11.29
C LEU A 376 7.51 -1.02 11.74
N GLU A 377 6.19 -1.03 11.82
CA GLU A 377 5.40 -2.21 12.13
C GLU A 377 5.62 -3.35 11.12
N GLY A 378 5.79 -3.03 9.83
CA GLY A 378 6.19 -3.98 8.79
C GLY A 378 7.53 -4.70 9.06
N PHE A 379 8.45 -4.08 9.81
CA PHE A 379 9.68 -4.74 10.26
C PHE A 379 9.49 -5.56 11.56
N GLY A 380 8.33 -5.46 12.22
CA GLY A 380 8.03 -6.16 13.47
C GLY A 380 8.29 -5.34 14.74
N TYR A 381 8.38 -4.01 14.64
CA TYR A 381 8.37 -3.13 15.82
C TYR A 381 6.97 -3.03 16.41
N THR A 382 6.88 -2.72 17.72
CA THR A 382 5.61 -2.35 18.36
C THR A 382 5.50 -0.83 18.42
N VAL A 383 4.56 -0.23 17.70
CA VAL A 383 4.25 1.21 17.84
C VAL A 383 3.09 1.38 18.82
N ALA A 384 3.37 1.99 19.96
CA ALA A 384 2.40 2.14 21.05
C ALA A 384 1.38 3.28 20.80
N SER A 385 1.75 4.30 20.03
CA SER A 385 0.87 5.42 19.69
C SER A 385 1.44 6.29 18.58
N VAL A 386 0.55 6.92 17.80
CA VAL A 386 0.89 8.05 16.92
C VAL A 386 0.43 9.40 17.48
N GLY A 387 1.11 10.49 17.08
CA GLY A 387 0.76 11.85 17.49
C GLY A 387 1.30 12.93 16.55
N ASN A 388 1.20 14.19 16.99
CA ASN A 388 1.81 15.34 16.32
C ASN A 388 2.92 15.90 17.21
N ALA A 389 4.04 16.26 16.60
CA ALA A 389 5.12 16.92 17.30
C ALA A 389 4.76 18.39 17.58
N VAL A 390 5.47 18.99 18.55
CA VAL A 390 5.29 20.42 18.90
C VAL A 390 5.65 21.35 17.74
N LYS A 391 6.62 20.94 16.90
CA LYS A 391 7.04 21.66 15.70
C LYS A 391 6.79 20.78 14.48
N THR A 392 6.51 21.40 13.33
CA THR A 392 6.15 20.73 12.07
C THR A 392 7.15 21.00 10.95
N ASP A 393 8.34 21.51 11.27
CA ASP A 393 9.40 21.89 10.33
C ASP A 393 10.69 21.07 10.53
N TYR A 394 10.59 19.84 11.04
CA TYR A 394 11.74 18.96 11.20
C TYR A 394 12.31 18.59 9.82
N PRO A 395 13.59 18.87 9.53
CA PRO A 395 14.18 18.64 8.21
C PRO A 395 14.45 17.16 7.95
N SER A 396 14.68 16.37 9.00
CA SER A 396 15.04 14.95 8.98
C SER A 396 14.27 14.19 10.05
N THR A 397 14.11 12.88 9.86
CA THR A 397 13.45 12.01 10.84
C THR A 397 14.36 11.83 12.05
N THR A 398 13.89 12.28 13.21
CA THR A 398 14.67 12.29 14.45
C THR A 398 14.27 11.12 15.35
N ILE A 399 15.23 10.27 15.69
CA ILE A 399 15.09 9.22 16.70
C ILE A 399 15.62 9.76 18.03
N LEU A 400 14.74 9.93 19.00
CA LEU A 400 15.10 10.20 20.38
C LEU A 400 15.28 8.85 21.09
N LEU A 401 16.53 8.38 21.13
CA LEU A 401 16.91 7.07 21.62
C LEU A 401 17.48 7.17 23.05
N PRO A 402 16.84 6.56 24.07
CA PRO A 402 17.44 6.53 25.39
C PRO A 402 18.80 5.82 25.41
N ASN A 403 19.73 6.33 26.21
CA ASN A 403 21.08 5.75 26.34
C ASN A 403 21.07 4.26 26.75
N SER A 404 20.04 3.81 27.49
CA SER A 404 19.85 2.40 27.85
C SER A 404 19.53 1.47 26.68
N LEU A 405 19.16 2.02 25.52
CA LEU A 405 18.81 1.30 24.30
C LEU A 405 19.78 1.58 23.15
N ALA A 406 21.00 2.04 23.45
CA ALA A 406 22.02 2.34 22.45
C ALA A 406 22.28 1.18 21.48
N ASP A 407 22.17 -0.07 21.95
CA ASP A 407 22.32 -1.29 21.14
C ASP A 407 21.33 -1.33 19.95
N TYR A 408 20.16 -0.70 20.06
CA TYR A 408 19.13 -0.66 19.02
C TYR A 408 19.37 0.41 17.94
N LYS A 409 20.38 1.27 18.11
CA LYS A 409 20.64 2.40 17.21
C LYS A 409 20.79 1.96 15.76
N ASP A 410 21.68 1.01 15.52
CA ASP A 410 21.99 0.58 14.15
C ASP A 410 20.82 -0.16 13.52
N LEU A 411 20.06 -0.93 14.32
CA LEU A 411 18.86 -1.63 13.85
C LEU A 411 17.80 -0.64 13.35
N LEU A 412 17.45 0.36 14.18
CA LEU A 412 16.47 1.39 13.82
C LEU A 412 16.91 2.24 12.62
N VAL A 413 18.19 2.67 12.60
CA VAL A 413 18.73 3.45 11.47
C VAL A 413 18.70 2.62 10.19
N ASN A 414 19.07 1.34 10.25
CA ASN A 414 19.09 0.48 9.06
C ASN A 414 17.69 0.20 8.51
N ASP A 415 16.70 0.01 9.38
CA ASP A 415 15.32 -0.23 8.96
C ASP A 415 14.68 1.06 8.37
N LEU A 416 15.10 2.24 8.83
CA LEU A 416 14.54 3.52 8.39
C LEU A 416 15.23 4.18 7.20
N LYS A 417 16.55 4.01 7.05
CA LYS A 417 17.36 4.74 6.06
C LYS A 417 16.96 4.53 4.59
N THR A 418 16.19 3.47 4.30
CA THR A 418 15.70 3.19 2.94
C THR A 418 14.74 4.26 2.47
N ASN A 419 13.93 4.79 3.39
CA ASN A 419 12.83 5.72 3.09
C ASN A 419 12.96 7.07 3.79
N TYR A 420 13.85 7.18 4.79
CA TYR A 420 13.95 8.35 5.65
C TYR A 420 15.42 8.77 5.84
N THR A 421 15.66 10.07 5.91
CA THR A 421 16.91 10.65 6.39
C THR A 421 16.85 10.68 7.89
N VAL A 422 17.69 9.88 8.54
CA VAL A 422 17.60 9.61 9.97
C VAL A 422 18.70 10.33 10.75
N GLU A 423 18.30 11.08 11.76
CA GLU A 423 19.17 11.61 12.79
C GLU A 423 18.86 10.95 14.14
N VAL A 424 19.89 10.54 14.88
CA VAL A 424 19.73 9.94 16.20
C VAL A 424 20.21 10.91 17.25
N THR A 425 19.31 11.28 18.16
CA THR A 425 19.62 12.07 19.34
C THR A 425 19.52 11.17 20.56
N ALA A 426 20.64 11.02 21.27
CA ALA A 426 20.67 10.31 22.54
C ALA A 426 19.94 11.12 23.61
N THR A 427 19.16 10.43 24.46
CA THR A 427 18.46 11.07 25.59
C THR A 427 18.61 10.26 26.88
N ASP A 428 18.55 10.93 28.02
CA ASP A 428 18.53 10.28 29.34
C ASP A 428 17.09 10.10 29.86
N THR A 429 16.10 10.73 29.22
CA THR A 429 14.70 10.65 29.62
C THR A 429 14.01 9.45 28.99
N LYS A 430 13.51 8.57 29.85
CA LYS A 430 12.51 7.57 29.47
C LYS A 430 11.12 8.17 29.65
N ALA A 431 10.31 8.14 28.60
CA ALA A 431 8.94 8.61 28.66
C ALA A 431 7.99 7.51 29.15
N ASP A 432 6.86 7.90 29.74
CA ASP A 432 5.84 6.94 30.14
C ASP A 432 5.06 6.44 28.92
N GLY A 433 4.98 5.11 28.77
CA GLY A 433 4.16 4.44 27.76
C GLY A 433 4.88 4.03 26.47
N TYR A 434 6.10 4.52 26.22
CA TYR A 434 6.94 4.12 25.09
C TYR A 434 8.43 4.18 25.47
N ASP A 435 9.26 3.43 24.77
CA ASP A 435 10.70 3.37 25.01
C ASP A 435 11.48 4.32 24.09
N VAL A 436 11.04 4.52 22.85
CA VAL A 436 11.72 5.38 21.85
C VAL A 436 10.69 6.29 21.18
N LEU A 437 11.04 7.57 20.98
CA LEU A 437 10.23 8.52 20.21
C LEU A 437 10.88 8.74 18.85
N ILE A 438 10.08 8.66 17.79
CA ILE A 438 10.50 8.94 16.42
C ILE A 438 9.65 10.09 15.90
N ILE A 439 10.29 11.20 15.56
CA ILE A 439 9.65 12.39 15.00
C ILE A 439 9.90 12.37 13.49
N VAL A 440 8.83 12.28 12.70
CA VAL A 440 8.89 12.21 11.24
C VAL A 440 9.32 13.58 10.69
N GLY A 441 10.39 13.60 9.89
CA GLY A 441 10.88 14.80 9.21
C GLY A 441 10.39 14.94 7.76
N ALA A 442 10.82 16.01 7.10
CA ALA A 442 10.48 16.29 5.71
C ALA A 442 11.28 15.45 4.70
N LYS A 443 12.39 14.82 5.12
CA LYS A 443 13.23 13.94 4.32
C LYS A 443 13.87 12.84 5.15
#